data_AF-A0A3L7T553-F1
#
_entry.id   AF-A0A3L7T553-F1
#
_cell.length_a   1.000
_cell.length_b   1.000
_cell.length_c   1.000
_cell.angle_alpha   90.00
_cell.angle_beta   90.00
_cell.angle_gamma   90.00
#
_symmetry.space_group_name_H-M   'P 1'
#
loop_
_entity.id
_entity.type
_entity.pdbx_description
1 polymer ?
#
loop_
_entity_poly.entity_id
_entity_poly.type
_entity_poly.pdbx_seq_one_letter_code
_entity_poly.pdbx_strand_id
1 'polypeptide(L)'
;MRFVQLLFDFVSPLVREKPRARGVRARPASPKRERAQPKSERVEPERVKPQMPRVKPVPPRVKPRAPRGIDHSRRAQQRYDAIVEDSLAQHGLRVRRWRNSLSGLATLRIYRDGSQDRTIESPYPTSPLRLAIFLHEVGHHVIGLGVFRPRCLEEFHAWRYAIDRMNEMGLPTEGTVQRRFERSMQYAVAKSVRRGIRALPVEVAAFSPA
;
A
#
# COMPACT_ATOMS: atom_id res chain seq x y z
N MET A 1 29.85 -17.00 -3.10
CA MET A 1 29.23 -17.57 -1.88
C MET A 1 27.74 -17.24 -1.93
N ARG A 2 26.89 -18.28 -1.93
CA ARG A 2 25.41 -18.22 -1.98
C ARG A 2 24.85 -18.21 -0.54
N PHE A 3 23.56 -17.87 -0.40
CA PHE A 3 22.73 -17.69 0.82
C PHE A 3 22.72 -16.25 1.34
N VAL A 4 21.60 -15.53 1.51
CA VAL A 4 20.25 -15.93 1.93
C VAL A 4 19.17 -15.11 1.19
N GLN A 5 18.30 -15.80 0.46
CA GLN A 5 17.00 -15.30 -0.01
C GLN A 5 15.97 -15.79 1.02
N LEU A 6 15.46 -14.92 1.89
CA LEU A 6 14.31 -15.27 2.75
C LEU A 6 13.04 -14.69 2.14
N LEU A 7 12.34 -15.61 1.47
CA LEU A 7 10.92 -15.61 1.14
C LEU A 7 10.08 -15.11 2.32
N PHE A 8 9.23 -14.11 2.08
CA PHE A 8 7.97 -13.96 2.81
C PHE A 8 6.84 -14.40 1.88
N ASP A 9 6.67 -15.72 1.75
CA ASP A 9 5.45 -16.31 1.19
C ASP A 9 4.44 -16.49 2.32
N PHE A 10 3.58 -15.49 2.50
CA PHE A 10 2.32 -15.68 3.24
C PHE A 10 1.20 -14.85 2.62
N VAL A 11 0.83 -15.19 1.39
CA VAL A 11 -0.48 -14.84 0.82
C VAL A 11 -1.36 -16.07 0.94
N SER A 12 -2.03 -16.22 2.08
CA SER A 12 -3.17 -17.14 2.16
C SER A 12 -4.35 -16.54 1.39
N PRO A 13 -4.92 -17.25 0.39
CA PRO A 13 -6.16 -16.81 -0.23
C PRO A 13 -7.32 -17.25 0.66
N LEU A 14 -7.80 -16.36 1.54
CA LEU A 14 -9.14 -16.54 2.11
C LEU A 14 -10.18 -16.17 1.03
N VAL A 15 -10.39 -17.11 0.11
CA VAL A 15 -11.59 -17.13 -0.74
C VAL A 15 -12.77 -17.40 0.17
N ARG A 16 -13.52 -16.35 0.49
CA ARG A 16 -14.81 -16.47 1.15
C ARG A 16 -15.84 -16.92 0.12
N GLU A 17 -16.08 -18.22 0.03
CA GLU A 17 -17.19 -18.76 -0.76
C GLU A 17 -18.53 -18.25 -0.19
N LYS A 18 -19.39 -17.71 -1.07
CA LYS A 18 -20.78 -17.38 -0.76
C LYS A 18 -21.62 -18.65 -0.75
N PRO A 19 -22.55 -18.84 0.19
CA PRO A 19 -23.46 -19.97 0.15
C PRO A 19 -24.45 -19.85 -1.02
N ARG A 20 -24.63 -20.95 -1.75
CA ARG A 20 -25.64 -21.15 -2.80
C ARG A 20 -27.04 -21.11 -2.19
N ALA A 21 -27.92 -20.29 -2.75
CA ALA A 21 -29.36 -20.40 -2.50
C ALA A 21 -29.96 -21.49 -3.41
N ARG A 22 -30.73 -22.39 -2.81
CA ARG A 22 -31.37 -23.56 -3.42
C ARG A 22 -32.82 -23.19 -3.79
N GLY A 23 -33.16 -23.35 -5.07
CA GLY A 23 -34.46 -23.81 -5.58
C GLY A 23 -35.66 -22.85 -5.55
N VAL A 24 -36.13 -22.44 -6.73
CA VAL A 24 -37.57 -22.34 -7.05
C VAL A 24 -37.80 -22.83 -8.49
N ARG A 25 -38.95 -23.51 -8.65
CA ARG A 25 -39.41 -24.42 -9.70
C ARG A 25 -39.64 -23.79 -11.09
N ALA A 26 -39.67 -24.67 -12.09
CA ALA A 26 -39.96 -24.42 -13.51
C ALA A 26 -41.45 -24.49 -13.90
N ARG A 27 -41.72 -23.95 -15.11
CA ARG A 27 -42.80 -24.20 -16.11
C ARG A 27 -43.92 -23.14 -16.23
N PRO A 28 -44.62 -22.99 -17.39
CA PRO A 28 -44.35 -23.46 -18.77
C PRO A 28 -44.45 -22.31 -19.83
N ALA A 29 -44.33 -22.67 -21.12
CA ALA A 29 -44.23 -21.77 -22.28
C ALA A 29 -45.52 -21.61 -23.12
N SER A 30 -45.55 -20.53 -23.93
CA SER A 30 -46.22 -20.31 -25.26
C SER A 30 -47.66 -19.74 -25.28
N PRO A 31 -48.13 -19.02 -26.35
CA PRO A 31 -47.65 -19.05 -27.74
C PRO A 31 -47.55 -17.71 -28.53
N LYS A 32 -47.09 -17.90 -29.78
CA LYS A 32 -46.73 -17.02 -30.91
C LYS A 32 -47.72 -15.90 -31.30
N ARG A 33 -47.18 -14.83 -31.91
CA ARG A 33 -47.81 -14.11 -33.03
C ARG A 33 -46.78 -13.66 -34.08
N GLU A 34 -47.27 -13.59 -35.31
CA GLU A 34 -46.57 -13.70 -36.59
C GLU A 34 -45.83 -12.44 -37.09
N ARG A 35 -44.69 -12.71 -37.73
CA ARG A 35 -44.23 -12.27 -39.07
C ARG A 35 -44.56 -10.83 -39.55
N ALA A 36 -43.51 -10.02 -39.68
CA ALA A 36 -43.33 -9.12 -40.82
C ALA A 36 -41.81 -8.90 -41.07
N GLN A 37 -41.32 -9.34 -42.23
CA GLN A 37 -40.06 -8.83 -42.79
C GLN A 37 -40.40 -7.57 -43.59
N PRO A 38 -39.48 -6.59 -43.68
CA PRO A 38 -38.82 -6.46 -44.98
C PRO A 38 -37.34 -6.00 -44.95
N LYS A 39 -36.67 -6.41 -46.04
CA LYS A 39 -35.58 -5.77 -46.78
C LYS A 39 -34.24 -5.53 -46.07
N SER A 40 -33.32 -6.45 -46.38
CA SER A 40 -31.88 -6.24 -46.33
C SER A 40 -31.45 -5.13 -47.30
N GLU A 41 -31.06 -3.99 -46.75
CA GLU A 41 -30.25 -3.01 -47.47
C GLU A 41 -28.78 -3.34 -47.16
N ARG A 42 -28.05 -3.71 -48.21
CA ARG A 42 -26.65 -4.14 -48.14
C ARG A 42 -25.77 -2.90 -48.02
N VAL A 43 -25.52 -2.46 -46.79
CA VAL A 43 -24.55 -1.39 -46.51
C VAL A 43 -23.14 -2.00 -46.55
N GLU A 44 -22.30 -1.51 -47.46
CA GLU A 44 -20.88 -1.86 -47.54
C GLU A 44 -20.17 -1.57 -46.21
N PRO A 45 -19.19 -2.39 -45.79
CA PRO A 45 -18.46 -2.14 -44.57
C PRO A 45 -17.51 -0.95 -44.78
N GLU A 46 -17.92 0.23 -44.34
CA GLU A 46 -16.99 1.35 -44.18
C GLU A 46 -15.91 0.92 -43.20
N ARG A 47 -14.66 0.90 -43.69
CA ARG A 47 -13.49 0.41 -42.99
C ARG A 47 -13.17 1.36 -41.83
N VAL A 48 -13.79 1.13 -40.67
CA VAL A 48 -13.45 1.84 -39.42
C VAL A 48 -12.02 1.47 -39.05
N LYS A 49 -11.07 2.36 -39.37
CA LYS A 49 -9.70 2.25 -38.90
C LYS A 49 -9.73 2.17 -37.37
N PRO A 50 -9.04 1.22 -36.72
CA PRO A 50 -8.94 1.21 -35.27
C PRO A 50 -8.24 2.50 -34.86
N GLN A 51 -9.01 3.49 -34.39
CA GLN A 51 -8.42 4.60 -33.66
C GLN A 51 -7.92 3.99 -32.36
N MET A 52 -6.63 3.69 -32.31
CA MET A 52 -5.95 3.38 -31.06
C MET A 52 -6.37 4.47 -30.07
N PRO A 53 -6.86 4.12 -28.87
CA PRO A 53 -7.22 5.12 -27.89
C PRO A 53 -6.00 6.00 -27.68
N ARG A 54 -6.11 7.28 -28.11
CA ARG A 54 -5.05 8.26 -28.00
C ARG A 54 -4.78 8.40 -26.50
N VAL A 55 -3.73 7.73 -26.03
CA VAL A 55 -3.26 7.82 -24.65
C VAL A 55 -2.96 9.29 -24.44
N LYS A 56 -3.84 9.99 -23.70
CA LYS A 56 -3.58 11.37 -23.33
C LYS A 56 -2.26 11.34 -22.55
N PRO A 57 -1.23 12.11 -22.95
CA PRO A 57 0.00 12.15 -22.20
C PRO A 57 -0.36 12.64 -20.80
N VAL A 58 -0.24 11.75 -19.81
CA VAL A 58 -0.36 12.13 -18.42
C VAL A 58 0.78 13.13 -18.20
N PRO A 59 0.49 14.38 -17.78
CA PRO A 59 1.53 15.37 -17.60
C PRO A 59 2.59 14.79 -16.66
N PRO A 60 3.90 15.00 -16.93
CA PRO A 60 4.96 14.51 -16.07
C PRO A 60 4.71 15.06 -14.66
N ARG A 61 4.33 14.17 -13.74
CA ARG A 61 4.00 14.56 -12.37
C ARG A 61 5.29 14.99 -11.67
N VAL A 62 5.37 16.26 -11.30
CA VAL A 62 6.52 16.87 -10.62
C VAL A 62 6.81 16.10 -9.33
N LYS A 63 8.04 15.59 -9.18
CA LYS A 63 8.48 14.96 -7.92
C LYS A 63 8.50 16.03 -6.82
N PRO A 64 7.99 15.73 -5.60
CA PRO A 64 8.06 16.69 -4.52
C PRO A 64 9.52 16.99 -4.17
N ARG A 65 9.87 18.27 -4.15
CA ARG A 65 11.23 18.72 -3.83
C ARG A 65 11.55 18.44 -2.36
N ALA A 66 12.75 17.93 -2.09
CA ALA A 66 13.26 17.81 -0.73
C ALA A 66 13.24 19.17 0.00
N PRO A 67 13.12 19.19 1.34
CA PRO A 67 13.24 20.41 2.13
C PRO A 67 14.55 21.17 1.83
N ARG A 68 14.49 22.50 1.88
CA ARG A 68 15.67 23.37 1.69
C ARG A 68 16.66 23.22 2.85
N GLY A 69 17.93 23.50 2.59
CA GLY A 69 18.98 23.51 3.62
C GLY A 69 19.55 22.14 3.98
N ILE A 70 19.17 21.09 3.24
CA ILE A 70 19.78 19.77 3.38
C ILE A 70 21.05 19.75 2.54
N ASP A 71 22.19 19.54 3.20
CA ASP A 71 23.45 19.28 2.52
C ASP A 71 23.50 17.80 2.09
N HIS A 72 23.29 17.59 0.79
CA HIS A 72 23.32 16.29 0.11
C HIS A 72 24.74 15.78 -0.18
N SER A 73 25.78 16.60 0.03
CA SER A 73 27.17 16.16 -0.14
C SER A 73 27.67 15.33 1.06
N ARG A 74 27.05 15.48 2.23
CA ARG A 74 27.40 14.69 3.42
C ARG A 74 27.13 13.21 3.19
N ARG A 75 28.13 12.38 3.45
CA ARG A 75 28.07 10.91 3.28
C ARG A 75 26.87 10.25 3.98
N ALA A 76 26.54 10.71 5.19
CA ALA A 76 25.36 10.21 5.91
C ALA A 76 24.04 10.54 5.19
N GLN A 77 23.95 11.73 4.58
CA GLN A 77 22.77 12.13 3.82
C GLN A 77 22.69 11.38 2.49
N GLN A 78 23.81 11.22 1.78
CA GLN A 78 23.87 10.40 0.56
C GLN A 78 23.38 8.98 0.81
N ARG A 79 23.75 8.39 1.94
CA ARG A 79 23.26 7.05 2.34
C ARG A 79 21.75 7.04 2.54
N TYR A 80 21.17 8.04 3.19
CA TYR A 80 19.71 8.12 3.34
C TYR A 80 19.00 8.36 2.01
N ASP A 81 19.53 9.23 1.16
CA ASP A 81 18.99 9.53 -0.16
C ASP A 81 18.97 8.27 -1.03
N ALA A 82 20.07 7.50 -1.05
CA ALA A 82 20.14 6.21 -1.74
C ALA A 82 19.09 5.21 -1.23
N ILE A 83 18.94 5.07 0.09
CA ILE A 83 17.93 4.18 0.67
C ILE A 83 16.51 4.60 0.27
N VAL A 84 16.23 5.91 0.22
CA VAL A 84 14.93 6.42 -0.21
C VAL A 84 14.69 6.06 -1.68
N GLU A 85 15.65 6.34 -2.55
CA GLU A 85 15.55 6.04 -3.98
C GLU A 85 15.33 4.54 -4.23
N ASP A 86 16.15 3.70 -3.59
CA ASP A 86 16.08 2.24 -3.72
C ASP A 86 14.73 1.70 -3.22
N SER A 87 14.28 2.13 -2.03
CA SER A 87 13.02 1.66 -1.44
C SER A 87 11.81 2.04 -2.30
N LEU A 88 11.81 3.26 -2.85
CA LEU A 88 10.74 3.73 -3.72
C LEU A 88 10.73 2.97 -5.05
N ALA A 89 11.90 2.78 -5.66
CA ALA A 89 12.05 2.07 -6.92
C ALA A 89 11.65 0.59 -6.78
N GLN A 90 12.21 -0.10 -5.77
CA GLN A 90 11.96 -1.52 -5.52
C GLN A 90 10.46 -1.83 -5.33
N HIS A 91 9.71 -0.93 -4.70
CA HIS A 91 8.31 -1.16 -4.39
C HIS A 91 7.35 -0.37 -5.30
N GLY A 92 7.85 0.32 -6.34
CA GLY A 92 7.01 1.12 -7.24
C GLY A 92 6.22 2.22 -6.50
N LEU A 93 6.82 2.80 -5.47
CA LEU A 93 6.20 3.83 -4.63
C LEU A 93 6.59 5.22 -5.09
N ARG A 94 5.74 6.19 -4.77
CA ARG A 94 6.02 7.60 -5.04
C ARG A 94 5.78 8.43 -3.80
N VAL A 95 6.65 9.40 -3.58
CA VAL A 95 6.41 10.39 -2.55
C VAL A 95 5.44 11.42 -3.11
N ARG A 96 4.34 11.64 -2.39
CA ARG A 96 3.38 12.70 -2.69
C ARG A 96 3.79 14.01 -2.02
N ARG A 97 4.30 13.93 -0.78
CA ARG A 97 4.69 15.09 0.02
C ARG A 97 5.74 14.72 1.06
N TRP A 98 6.76 15.58 1.19
CA TRP A 98 7.65 15.58 2.36
C TRP A 98 7.01 16.37 3.50
N ARG A 99 6.84 15.74 4.66
CA ARG A 99 6.18 16.33 5.83
C ARG A 99 7.20 16.96 6.78
N ASN A 100 6.81 18.05 7.43
CA ASN A 100 7.63 18.64 8.50
C ASN A 100 7.45 17.89 9.83
N SER A 101 6.27 17.28 10.03
CA SER A 101 5.95 16.47 11.21
C SER A 101 6.64 15.11 11.21
N LEU A 102 6.88 14.57 12.41
CA LEU A 102 7.33 13.18 12.62
C LEU A 102 6.16 12.21 12.51
N SER A 103 5.52 12.15 11.35
CA SER A 103 4.47 11.18 11.02
C SER A 103 4.31 11.11 9.51
N GLY A 104 3.87 9.98 8.98
CA GLY A 104 3.59 9.82 7.55
C GLY A 104 2.16 9.34 7.28
N LEU A 105 1.94 9.01 6.02
CA LEU A 105 0.71 8.44 5.49
C LEU A 105 1.01 7.61 4.23
N ALA A 106 0.75 6.30 4.29
CA ALA A 106 0.68 5.44 3.11
C ALA A 106 -0.72 5.47 2.48
N THR A 107 -0.78 5.66 1.16
CA THR A 107 -2.03 5.69 0.38
C THR A 107 -1.93 4.78 -0.83
N LEU A 108 -2.90 3.87 -0.96
CA LEU A 108 -3.16 3.11 -2.17
C LEU A 108 -4.51 3.55 -2.74
N ARG A 109 -4.53 4.02 -3.98
CA ARG A 109 -5.77 4.27 -4.73
C ARG A 109 -5.87 3.27 -5.86
N ILE A 110 -6.97 2.54 -5.93
CA ILE A 110 -7.27 1.62 -7.02
C ILE A 110 -8.35 2.29 -7.87
N TYR A 111 -8.05 2.51 -9.14
CA TYR A 111 -8.98 3.10 -10.09
C TYR A 111 -9.89 2.03 -10.71
N ARG A 112 -10.96 2.47 -11.38
CA ARG A 112 -11.93 1.57 -12.02
C ARG A 112 -11.32 0.70 -13.11
N ASP A 113 -10.28 1.19 -13.77
CA ASP A 113 -9.52 0.46 -14.80
C ASP A 113 -8.52 -0.54 -14.21
N GLY A 114 -8.51 -0.72 -12.89
CA GLY A 114 -7.58 -1.60 -12.18
C GLY A 114 -6.19 -1.00 -11.95
N SER A 115 -5.90 0.17 -12.51
CA SER A 115 -4.63 0.85 -12.26
C SER A 115 -4.52 1.28 -10.80
N GLN A 116 -3.28 1.32 -10.29
CA GLN A 116 -3.02 1.64 -8.89
C GLN A 116 -2.11 2.86 -8.76
N ASP A 117 -2.47 3.77 -7.86
CA ASP A 117 -1.61 4.86 -7.41
C ASP A 117 -1.13 4.58 -5.98
N ARG A 118 0.15 4.21 -5.86
CA ARG A 118 0.81 3.91 -4.58
C ARG A 118 1.69 5.08 -4.17
N THR A 119 1.27 5.78 -3.12
CA THR A 119 1.96 6.98 -2.64
C THR A 119 2.21 6.93 -1.15
N ILE A 120 3.22 7.69 -0.73
CA ILE A 120 3.51 7.97 0.67
C ILE A 120 3.64 9.48 0.90
N GLU A 121 3.30 9.91 2.10
CA GLU A 121 3.76 11.15 2.67
C GLU A 121 4.62 10.83 3.90
N SER A 122 5.76 11.48 4.06
CA SER A 122 6.67 11.15 5.16
C SER A 122 7.62 12.31 5.46
N PRO A 123 8.16 12.45 6.68
CA PRO A 123 9.35 13.29 6.89
C PRO A 123 10.50 12.90 5.96
N TYR A 124 11.15 13.90 5.35
CA TYR A 124 12.39 13.65 4.60
C TYR A 124 13.46 13.05 5.53
N PRO A 125 14.09 11.91 5.18
CA PRO A 125 15.11 11.29 6.02
C PRO A 125 16.39 12.14 6.13
N THR A 126 16.62 12.71 7.30
CA THR A 126 17.87 13.41 7.67
C THR A 126 18.49 12.87 8.96
N SER A 127 17.85 11.87 9.56
CA SER A 127 18.26 11.21 10.80
C SER A 127 17.69 9.78 10.86
N PRO A 128 18.24 8.90 11.71
CA PRO A 128 17.71 7.53 11.86
C PRO A 128 16.22 7.49 12.19
N LEU A 129 15.73 8.40 13.03
CA LEU A 129 14.31 8.49 13.38
C LEU A 129 13.43 8.86 12.19
N ARG A 130 13.85 9.85 11.38
CA ARG A 130 13.08 10.26 10.20
C ARG A 130 13.10 9.17 9.12
N LEU A 131 14.23 8.47 8.99
CA LEU A 131 14.34 7.30 8.12
C LEU A 131 13.40 6.17 8.59
N ALA A 132 13.36 5.87 9.89
CA ALA A 132 12.48 4.84 10.44
C ALA A 132 11.00 5.11 10.12
N ILE A 133 10.57 6.38 10.25
CA ILE A 133 9.21 6.77 9.88
C ILE A 133 8.98 6.63 8.37
N PHE A 134 9.94 7.01 7.53
CA PHE A 134 9.86 6.77 6.09
C PHE A 134 9.70 5.28 5.76
N LEU A 135 10.56 4.44 6.33
CA LEU A 135 10.51 2.99 6.12
C LEU A 135 9.23 2.37 6.70
N HIS A 136 8.65 2.94 7.76
CA HIS A 136 7.34 2.52 8.27
C HIS A 136 6.22 2.75 7.24
N GLU A 137 6.21 3.89 6.54
CA GLU A 137 5.24 4.14 5.46
C GLU A 137 5.46 3.23 4.25
N VAL A 138 6.73 2.92 3.92
CA VAL A 138 7.06 1.89 2.93
C VAL A 138 6.55 0.52 3.41
N GLY A 139 6.75 0.20 4.68
CA GLY A 139 6.31 -1.03 5.33
C GLY A 139 4.82 -1.27 5.17
N HIS A 140 3.98 -0.25 5.36
CA HIS A 140 2.54 -0.35 5.10
C HIS A 140 2.21 -0.81 3.67
N HIS A 141 2.99 -0.39 2.67
CA HIS A 141 2.82 -0.85 1.30
C HIS A 141 3.36 -2.25 1.06
N VAL A 142 4.47 -2.61 1.71
CA VAL A 142 5.12 -3.92 1.57
C VAL A 142 4.25 -5.03 2.16
N ILE A 143 3.74 -4.82 3.38
CA ILE A 143 2.88 -5.80 4.06
C ILE A 143 1.45 -5.85 3.49
N GLY A 144 1.10 -4.87 2.65
CA GLY A 144 -0.23 -4.67 2.11
C GLY A 144 -1.13 -3.85 3.04
N LEU A 145 -1.62 -2.71 2.54
CA LEU A 145 -2.53 -1.82 3.26
C LEU A 145 -3.86 -2.51 3.54
N GLY A 146 -4.25 -2.60 4.82
CA GLY A 146 -5.49 -3.22 5.26
C GLY A 146 -5.46 -4.74 5.28
N VAL A 147 -4.30 -5.39 5.08
CA VAL A 147 -4.16 -6.85 5.15
C VAL A 147 -4.25 -7.31 6.61
N PHE A 148 -3.49 -6.67 7.49
CA PHE A 148 -3.45 -7.02 8.92
C PHE A 148 -4.60 -6.36 9.69
N ARG A 149 -5.29 -7.16 10.50
CA ARG A 149 -6.36 -6.69 11.38
C ARG A 149 -6.16 -7.30 12.77
N PRO A 150 -6.38 -6.55 13.85
CA PRO A 150 -6.81 -5.14 13.95
C PRO A 150 -5.75 -4.14 13.46
N ARG A 151 -6.10 -2.84 13.35
CA ARG A 151 -5.16 -1.80 12.85
C ARG A 151 -3.88 -1.73 13.67
N CYS A 152 -3.91 -1.97 14.99
CA CYS A 152 -2.68 -2.01 15.79
C CYS A 152 -1.70 -3.11 15.38
N LEU A 153 -2.18 -4.25 14.86
CA LEU A 153 -1.33 -5.31 14.32
C LEU A 153 -0.67 -4.87 13.00
N GLU A 154 -1.40 -4.16 12.14
CA GLU A 154 -0.83 -3.58 10.93
C GLU A 154 0.28 -2.55 11.24
N GLU A 155 0.05 -1.68 12.23
CA GLU A 155 1.07 -0.74 12.72
C GLU A 155 2.32 -1.47 13.21
N PHE A 156 2.14 -2.58 13.96
CA PHE A 156 3.25 -3.41 14.44
C PHE A 156 4.09 -3.95 13.29
N HIS A 157 3.46 -4.60 12.30
CA HIS A 157 4.19 -5.19 11.18
C HIS A 157 4.87 -4.12 10.31
N ALA A 158 4.25 -2.95 10.12
CA ALA A 158 4.88 -1.85 9.40
C ALA A 158 6.12 -1.32 10.15
N TRP A 159 6.06 -1.21 11.48
CA TRP A 159 7.23 -0.87 12.29
C TRP A 159 8.32 -1.94 12.30
N ARG A 160 7.94 -3.23 12.36
CA ARG A 160 8.88 -4.35 12.26
C ARG A 160 9.66 -4.28 10.96
N TYR A 161 8.97 -4.12 9.83
CA TYR A 161 9.63 -3.92 8.53
C TYR A 161 10.66 -2.77 8.59
N ALA A 162 10.30 -1.63 9.18
CA ALA A 162 11.21 -0.49 9.25
C ALA A 162 12.46 -0.77 10.10
N ILE A 163 12.29 -1.37 11.28
CA ILE A 163 13.39 -1.70 12.20
C ILE A 163 14.28 -2.79 11.59
N ASP A 164 13.67 -3.84 11.04
CA ASP A 164 14.39 -4.96 10.43
C ASP A 164 15.22 -4.46 9.24
N ARG A 165 14.65 -3.60 8.39
CA ARG A 165 15.39 -3.00 7.28
C ARG A 165 16.54 -2.12 7.75
N MET A 166 16.34 -1.31 8.80
CA MET A 166 17.43 -0.51 9.38
C MET A 166 18.55 -1.39 9.93
N ASN A 167 18.21 -2.49 10.63
CA ASN A 167 19.17 -3.44 11.16
C ASN A 167 19.97 -4.15 10.05
N GLU A 168 19.28 -4.62 9.00
CA GLU A 168 19.92 -5.22 7.82
C GLU A 168 20.92 -4.26 7.15
N MET A 169 20.58 -2.97 7.12
CA MET A 169 21.45 -1.95 6.56
C MET A 169 22.55 -1.51 7.53
N GLY A 170 22.60 -2.01 8.77
CA GLY A 170 23.56 -1.58 9.79
C GLY A 170 23.36 -0.11 10.22
N LEU A 171 22.09 0.29 10.43
CA LEU A 171 21.72 1.60 10.95
C LEU A 171 21.23 1.50 12.39
N PRO A 172 21.47 2.53 13.23
CA PRO A 172 21.10 2.47 14.63
C PRO A 172 19.57 2.56 14.83
N THR A 173 19.02 1.58 15.53
CA THR A 173 17.61 1.52 15.95
C THR A 173 17.42 1.80 17.45
N GLU A 174 18.50 1.76 18.22
CA GLU A 174 18.46 2.00 19.66
C GLU A 174 18.15 3.47 20.01
N GLY A 175 17.64 3.68 21.22
CA GLY A 175 17.37 5.02 21.75
C GLY A 175 16.15 5.69 21.14
N THR A 176 16.34 6.66 20.24
CA THR A 176 15.22 7.51 19.76
C THR A 176 14.24 6.76 18.86
N VAL A 177 14.73 5.84 18.03
CA VAL A 177 13.88 5.02 17.15
C VAL A 177 13.09 4.02 17.98
N GLN A 178 13.76 3.26 18.86
CA GLN A 178 13.11 2.34 19.80
C GLN A 178 12.02 3.01 20.65
N ARG A 179 12.32 4.16 21.29
CA ARG A 179 11.32 4.92 22.05
C ARG A 179 10.14 5.38 21.19
N ARG A 180 10.39 5.71 19.91
CA ARG A 180 9.32 6.11 19.00
C ARG A 180 8.43 4.92 18.64
N PHE A 181 9.03 3.77 18.37
CA PHE A 181 8.32 2.52 18.11
C PHE A 181 7.40 2.18 19.28
N GLU A 182 7.93 2.11 20.49
CA GLU A 182 7.16 1.80 21.71
C GLU A 182 5.97 2.75 21.90
N ARG A 183 6.20 4.06 21.81
CA ARG A 183 5.14 5.08 21.92
C ARG A 183 4.08 4.94 20.83
N SER A 184 4.50 4.64 19.59
CA SER A 184 3.58 4.44 18.48
C SER A 184 2.70 3.21 18.72
N MET A 185 3.29 2.13 19.23
CA MET A 185 2.58 0.89 19.54
C MET A 185 1.61 1.05 20.70
N GLN A 186 2.04 1.68 21.79
CA GLN A 186 1.17 2.02 22.93
C GLN A 186 -0.04 2.84 22.46
N TYR A 187 0.18 3.86 21.63
CA TYR A 187 -0.91 4.67 21.07
C TYR A 187 -1.85 3.83 20.18
N ALA A 188 -1.31 2.99 19.30
CA ALA A 188 -2.12 2.15 18.40
C ALA A 188 -2.98 1.14 19.18
N VAL A 189 -2.40 0.52 20.21
CA VAL A 189 -3.09 -0.40 21.12
C VAL A 189 -4.17 0.33 21.91
N ALA A 190 -3.83 1.42 22.61
CA ALA A 190 -4.79 2.21 23.38
C ALA A 190 -5.96 2.72 22.50
N LYS A 191 -5.68 3.12 21.27
CA LYS A 191 -6.71 3.51 20.30
C LYS A 191 -7.61 2.36 19.89
N SER A 192 -7.07 1.14 19.79
CA SER A 192 -7.84 -0.07 19.46
C SER A 192 -8.71 -0.52 20.64
N VAL A 193 -8.19 -0.45 21.86
CA VAL A 193 -8.94 -0.69 23.11
C VAL A 193 -10.11 0.27 23.23
N ARG A 194 -9.86 1.58 23.08
CA ARG A 194 -10.93 2.61 23.10
C ARG A 194 -12.00 2.42 22.02
N ARG A 195 -11.67 1.73 20.92
CA ARG A 195 -12.61 1.38 19.85
C ARG A 195 -13.35 0.06 20.10
N GLY A 196 -13.15 -0.58 21.26
CA GLY A 196 -13.88 -1.77 21.68
C GLY A 196 -13.36 -3.08 21.09
N ILE A 197 -12.05 -3.20 20.87
CA ILE A 197 -11.48 -4.49 20.48
C ILE A 197 -11.74 -5.54 21.57
N ARG A 198 -12.19 -6.74 21.18
CA ARG A 198 -12.54 -7.81 22.13
C ARG A 198 -11.33 -8.51 22.74
N ALA A 199 -10.26 -8.68 21.95
CA ALA A 199 -9.03 -9.32 22.35
C ALA A 199 -7.85 -8.66 21.63
N LEU A 200 -6.77 -8.38 22.36
CA LEU A 200 -5.53 -7.87 21.77
C LEU A 200 -4.73 -9.02 21.16
N PRO A 201 -4.17 -8.86 19.94
CA PRO A 201 -3.21 -9.80 19.39
C PRO A 201 -1.99 -9.96 20.30
N VAL A 202 -1.44 -11.18 20.38
CA VAL A 202 -0.34 -11.53 21.28
C VAL A 202 0.91 -10.69 21.02
N GLU A 203 1.17 -10.37 19.75
CA GLU A 203 2.32 -9.60 19.29
C GLU A 203 2.32 -8.17 19.84
N VAL A 204 1.12 -7.63 20.13
CA VAL A 204 0.96 -6.25 20.59
C VAL A 204 0.50 -6.15 22.05
N ALA A 205 0.26 -7.29 22.71
CA ALA A 205 -0.24 -7.34 24.08
C ALA A 205 0.71 -6.63 25.07
N ALA A 206 2.03 -6.73 24.85
CA ALA A 206 3.05 -6.08 25.67
C ALA A 206 3.00 -4.54 25.63
N PHE A 207 2.29 -3.93 24.67
CA PHE A 207 2.13 -2.48 24.58
C PHE A 207 0.80 -1.99 25.15
N SER A 208 -0.01 -2.87 25.75
CA SER A 208 -1.19 -2.44 26.49
C SER A 208 -0.76 -1.54 27.66
N PRO A 209 -1.45 -0.41 27.91
CA PRO A 209 -1.30 0.25 29.18
C PRO A 209 -1.63 -0.75 30.30
N ALA A 210 -0.85 -0.69 31.38
CA ALA A 210 -1.13 -1.40 32.62
C ALA A 210 -2.45 -0.92 33.23
#